data_AF-A0A1X7SIW5-F1
#
_entry.id   AF-A0A1X7SIW5-F1
#
_cell.length_a   1.000
_cell.length_b   1.000
_cell.length_c   1.000
_cell.angle_alpha   90.00
_cell.angle_beta   90.00
_cell.angle_gamma   90.00
#
_symmetry.space_group_name_H-M   'P 1'
#
loop_
_entity.id
_entity.type
_entity.pdbx_description
1 polymer ?
#
loop_
_entity_poly.entity_id
_entity_poly.type
_entity_poly.pdbx_seq_one_letter_code
_entity_poly.pdbx_strand_id
1 'polypeptide(L)'
;MKDYITTVIVPYIKKIRSQLLQTHVTSTQPAVVIFDVFQCQMCQSTIHLLMENNIHFVHVPPMCTDRLQPLDISVNKPWKDFVTSKFIEWYSLQVCIALENT
;
A
#
# COMPACT_ATOMS: atom_id res chain seq x y z
N MET A 1 13.49 -5.86 0.83
CA MET A 1 12.95 -5.23 -0.40
C MET A 1 13.19 -6.08 -1.64
N LYS A 2 14.43 -6.49 -1.93
CA LYS A 2 14.75 -7.40 -3.05
C LYS A 2 13.83 -8.62 -3.10
N ASP A 3 13.75 -9.38 -2.00
CA ASP A 3 12.92 -10.59 -1.94
C ASP A 3 11.43 -10.27 -2.14
N TYR A 4 10.95 -9.15 -1.60
CA TYR A 4 9.57 -8.72 -1.81
C TYR A 4 9.28 -8.42 -3.29
N ILE A 5 10.20 -7.75 -3.99
CA ILE A 5 10.04 -7.49 -5.42
C ILE A 5 10.04 -8.79 -6.22
N THR A 6 11.01 -9.67 -5.97
CA THR A 6 11.19 -10.90 -6.76
C THR A 6 10.14 -11.97 -6.47
N THR A 7 9.68 -12.09 -5.23
CA THR A 7 8.75 -13.15 -4.81
C THR A 7 7.29 -12.72 -4.80
N VAL A 8 7.00 -11.41 -4.69
CA VAL A 8 5.62 -10.91 -4.60
C VAL A 8 5.27 -10.02 -5.79
N ILE A 9 5.96 -8.89 -5.97
CA ILE A 9 5.58 -7.87 -6.96
C ILE A 9 5.67 -8.41 -8.39
N VAL A 10 6.82 -8.97 -8.77
CA VAL A 10 7.04 -9.46 -10.14
C VAL A 10 6.09 -10.60 -10.50
N PRO A 11 5.91 -11.65 -9.67
CA PRO A 11 4.93 -12.69 -9.93
C PRO A 11 3.49 -12.16 -10.01
N TYR A 12 3.11 -11.21 -9.15
CA TYR A 12 1.80 -10.57 -9.19
C TYR A 12 1.56 -9.84 -10.52
N ILE A 13 2.51 -9.02 -10.98
CA ILE A 13 2.40 -8.32 -12.26
C ILE A 13 2.25 -9.30 -13.42
N LYS A 14 3.06 -10.38 -13.44
CA LYS A 14 2.95 -11.43 -14.47
C LYS A 14 1.57 -12.08 -14.47
N LYS A 15 1.03 -12.39 -13.29
CA LYS A 15 -0.32 -12.93 -13.13
C LYS A 15 -1.38 -11.96 -13.66
N ILE A 16 -1.36 -10.69 -13.25
CA ILE A 16 -2.35 -9.70 -13.70
C ILE A 16 -2.27 -9.53 -15.22
N ARG A 17 -1.08 -9.42 -15.80
CA ARG A 17 -0.91 -9.33 -17.26
C ARG A 17 -1.49 -10.53 -17.99
N SER A 18 -1.35 -11.74 -17.46
CA SER A 18 -1.91 -12.96 -18.05
C SER A 18 -3.45 -13.01 -18.02
N GLN A 19 -4.08 -12.24 -17.12
CA GLN A 19 -5.53 -12.18 -16.93
C GLN A 19 -6.19 -11.07 -17.76
N LEU A 20 -5.41 -10.10 -18.24
CA LEU A 20 -5.91 -9.00 -19.05
C LEU A 20 -6.02 -9.42 -20.51
N LEU A 21 -7.06 -8.96 -21.21
CA LEU A 21 -7.22 -9.21 -22.64
C LEU A 21 -6.03 -8.61 -23.41
N GLN A 22 -5.46 -9.37 -24.34
CA GLN A 22 -4.29 -8.95 -25.12
C GLN A 22 -4.54 -7.66 -25.94
N THR A 23 -5.80 -7.33 -26.24
CA THR A 23 -6.20 -6.07 -26.88
C THR A 23 -5.96 -4.84 -26.01
N HIS A 24 -5.84 -5.01 -24.68
CA HIS A 24 -5.64 -3.93 -23.72
C HIS A 24 -4.22 -3.88 -23.13
N VAL A 25 -3.40 -4.90 -23.38
CA VAL A 25 -2.06 -4.99 -22.82
C VAL A 25 -1.09 -5.43 -23.91
N THR A 26 -0.35 -4.47 -24.44
CA THR A 26 0.89 -4.78 -25.14
C THR A 26 1.86 -5.39 -24.12
N SER A 27 2.51 -6.51 -24.46
CA SER A 27 3.52 -7.19 -23.61
C SER A 27 4.57 -6.24 -23.00
N THR A 28 4.79 -5.09 -23.62
CA THR A 28 5.76 -4.05 -23.24
C THR A 28 5.25 -2.99 -22.26
N GLN A 29 3.97 -2.98 -21.88
CA GLN A 29 3.43 -1.88 -21.06
C GLN A 29 4.03 -1.91 -19.64
N PRO A 30 4.67 -0.83 -19.18
CA PRO A 30 5.31 -0.80 -17.87
C PRO A 30 4.28 -0.84 -16.75
N ALA A 31 4.66 -1.46 -15.63
CA ALA A 31 3.90 -1.34 -14.39
C ALA A 31 4.32 -0.06 -13.65
N VAL A 32 3.47 0.43 -12.75
CA VAL A 32 3.79 1.55 -11.86
C VAL A 32 3.64 1.10 -10.42
N VAL A 33 4.64 1.38 -9.60
CA VAL A 33 4.58 1.26 -8.14
C VAL A 33 4.60 2.64 -7.51
N ILE A 34 3.73 2.84 -6.52
CA ILE A 34 3.65 4.09 -5.76
C ILE A 34 4.07 3.75 -4.33
N PHE A 35 5.18 4.35 -3.91
CA PHE A 35 5.85 4.07 -2.65
C PHE A 35 5.81 5.27 -1.73
N ASP A 36 5.93 5.01 -0.43
CA ASP A 36 6.31 6.07 0.50
C ASP A 36 7.83 6.32 0.40
N VAL A 37 8.37 7.21 1.23
CA VAL A 37 9.81 7.51 1.26
C VAL A 37 10.58 6.63 2.26
N PHE A 38 10.09 5.41 2.54
CA PHE A 38 10.80 4.51 3.44
C PHE A 38 12.17 4.12 2.85
N GLN A 39 13.20 4.15 3.68
CA GLN A 39 14.60 4.09 3.23
C GLN A 39 14.91 2.87 2.35
N CYS A 40 14.33 1.70 2.64
CA CYS A 40 14.60 0.48 1.86
C CYS A 40 14.01 0.51 0.44
N GLN A 41 12.99 1.36 0.21
CA GLN A 41 12.34 1.56 -1.08
C GLN A 41 13.13 2.55 -1.95
N MET A 42 13.84 3.49 -1.31
CA MET A 42 14.68 4.51 -1.95
C MET A 42 16.07 4.00 -2.37
N CYS A 43 16.50 2.84 -1.88
CA CYS A 43 17.83 2.29 -2.16
C CYS A 43 18.05 2.07 -3.67
N GLN A 44 19.25 2.36 -4.18
CA GLN A 44 19.55 2.18 -5.60
C GLN A 44 19.41 0.74 -6.09
N SER A 45 19.72 -0.24 -5.26
CA SER A 45 19.51 -1.66 -5.58
C SER A 45 18.02 -1.98 -5.79
N THR A 46 17.12 -1.34 -5.04
CA THR A 46 15.67 -1.46 -5.22
C THR A 46 15.25 -0.80 -6.52
N ILE A 47 15.70 0.43 -6.77
CA ILE A 47 15.38 1.20 -7.99
C ILE A 47 15.83 0.44 -9.25
N HIS A 48 17.07 -0.05 -9.28
CA HIS A 48 17.57 -0.85 -10.41
C HIS A 48 16.71 -2.09 -10.66
N LEU A 49 16.38 -2.83 -9.60
CA LEU A 49 15.60 -4.06 -9.73
C LEU A 49 14.19 -3.79 -10.29
N LEU A 50 13.56 -2.67 -9.93
CA LEU A 50 12.27 -2.26 -10.49
C LEU A 50 12.40 -1.94 -11.99
N MET A 51 13.42 -1.16 -12.36
CA MET A 51 13.67 -0.79 -13.76
C MET A 51 13.96 -2.02 -14.63
N GLU A 52 14.78 -2.97 -14.16
CA GLU A 52 15.07 -4.24 -14.84
C GLU A 52 13.81 -5.07 -15.13
N ASN A 53 12.75 -4.90 -14.32
CA ASN A 53 11.48 -5.58 -14.49
C ASN A 53 10.42 -4.74 -15.24
N ASN A 54 10.83 -3.63 -15.87
CA ASN A 54 9.94 -2.68 -16.55
C ASN A 54 8.84 -2.13 -15.62
N ILE A 55 9.26 -1.74 -14.41
CA ILE A 55 8.41 -1.14 -13.38
C ILE A 55 8.90 0.28 -13.12
N HIS A 56 8.06 1.27 -13.43
CA HIS A 56 8.28 2.65 -13.00
C HIS A 56 7.86 2.82 -11.55
N PHE A 57 8.48 3.78 -10.86
CA PHE A 57 8.18 4.08 -9.46
C PHE A 57 7.89 5.55 -9.28
N VAL A 58 7.02 5.85 -8.32
CA VAL A 58 6.71 7.19 -7.84
C VAL A 58 6.83 7.19 -6.33
N HIS A 59 7.66 8.07 -5.78
CA HIS A 59 7.72 8.28 -4.35
C HIS A 59 6.74 9.38 -3.95
N VAL A 60 5.87 9.06 -3.01
CA VAL A 60 4.97 10.02 -2.39
C VAL A 60 5.81 10.96 -1.52
N PRO A 61 5.66 12.29 -1.65
CA PRO A 61 6.37 13.23 -0.81
C PRO A 61 6.20 12.92 0.69
N PRO A 62 7.21 13.24 1.52
CA PRO A 62 7.10 13.08 2.96
C PRO A 62 5.82 13.72 3.50
N MET A 63 5.18 13.07 4.48
CA MET A 63 3.96 13.56 5.14
C MET A 63 2.75 13.76 4.20
N CYS A 64 2.74 13.11 3.03
CA CYS A 64 1.63 13.22 2.09
C CYS A 64 0.95 11.87 1.79
N THR A 65 1.26 10.80 2.52
CA THR A 65 0.71 9.46 2.25
C THR A 65 -0.81 9.41 2.45
N ASP A 66 -1.32 10.10 3.47
CA ASP A 66 -2.75 10.27 3.75
C ASP A 66 -3.53 10.98 2.64
N ARG A 67 -2.83 11.66 1.73
CA ARG A 67 -3.42 12.45 0.63
C ARG A 67 -3.11 11.91 -0.76
N LEU A 68 -1.97 11.25 -0.94
CA LEU A 68 -1.46 10.88 -2.26
C LEU A 68 -1.20 9.38 -2.43
N GLN A 69 -1.08 8.60 -1.35
CA GLN A 69 -0.86 7.16 -1.47
C GLN A 69 -2.20 6.43 -1.60
N PRO A 70 -2.49 5.77 -2.74
CA PRO A 70 -3.80 5.19 -2.98
C PRO A 70 -4.24 4.18 -1.92
N LEU A 71 -3.33 3.32 -1.46
CA LEU A 71 -3.63 2.33 -0.43
C LEU A 71 -4.04 2.98 0.90
N ASP A 72 -3.37 4.07 1.28
CA ASP A 72 -3.68 4.77 2.53
C ASP A 72 -5.05 5.44 2.48
N ILE A 73 -5.37 6.09 1.36
CA ILE A 73 -6.64 6.83 1.20
C ILE A 73 -7.82 5.86 1.07
N SER A 74 -7.68 4.85 0.22
CA SER A 74 -8.82 4.02 -0.21
C SER A 74 -9.08 2.80 0.66
N VAL A 75 -8.06 2.28 1.33
CA VAL A 75 -8.15 1.04 2.11
C VAL A 75 -7.81 1.28 3.59
N ASN A 76 -6.60 1.78 3.87
CA ASN A 76 -6.12 1.82 5.25
C ASN A 76 -6.88 2.85 6.09
N LYS A 77 -7.16 4.05 5.57
CA LYS A 77 -7.89 5.08 6.32
C LYS A 77 -9.31 4.62 6.68
N PRO A 78 -10.17 4.18 5.75
CA PRO A 78 -11.49 3.66 6.10
C PRO A 78 -11.45 2.52 7.13
N TRP A 79 -10.48 1.61 7.00
CA TRP A 79 -10.29 0.52 7.95
C TRP A 79 -9.87 1.02 9.33
N LYS A 80 -8.89 1.93 9.41
CA LYS A 80 -8.45 2.55 10.68
C LYS A 80 -9.59 3.29 11.35
N ASP A 81 -10.34 4.10 10.60
CA ASP A 81 -11.48 4.86 11.10
C ASP A 81 -12.55 3.92 11.70
N PHE A 82 -12.82 2.79 11.03
CA PHE A 82 -13.72 1.76 11.55
C PHE A 82 -13.23 1.15 12.87
N VAL A 83 -11.97 0.70 12.93
CA VAL A 83 -11.42 0.09 14.15
C VAL A 83 -11.36 1.10 15.29
N THR A 84 -10.96 2.34 15.01
CA THR A 84 -10.95 3.43 15.99
C THR A 84 -12.35 3.71 16.52
N SER A 85 -13.37 3.75 15.66
CA SER A 85 -14.76 3.90 16.09
C SER A 85 -15.20 2.78 17.04
N LYS A 86 -14.89 1.53 16.70
CA LYS A 86 -15.20 0.37 17.56
C LYS A 86 -14.46 0.38 18.88
N PHE A 87 -13.21 0.82 18.89
CA PHE A 87 -12.45 0.99 20.12
C PHE A 87 -13.05 2.09 21.01
N ILE A 88 -13.41 3.24 20.44
CA ILE A 88 -14.01 4.35 21.19
C ILE A 88 -15.36 3.93 21.79
N GLU A 89 -16.21 3.25 21.02
CA GLU A 89 -17.49 2.70 21.48
C GLU A 89 -17.29 1.78 22.69
N TRP A 90 -16.39 0.81 22.56
CA TRP A 90 -16.07 -0.12 23.64
C TRP A 90 -15.51 0.59 24.88
N TYR A 91 -14.53 1.48 24.69
CA TYR A 91 -13.85 2.15 25.80
C TYR A 91 -14.80 3.08 26.56
N SER A 92 -15.66 3.80 25.84
CA SER A 92 -16.66 4.69 26.45
C SER A 92 -17.62 3.90 27.35
N LEU A 93 -18.05 2.72 26.91
CA LEU A 93 -18.87 1.82 27.74
C LEU A 93 -18.13 1.39 29.02
N GLN A 94 -16.85 1.03 28.92
CA GLN A 94 -16.06 0.66 30.11
C GLN A 94 -15.95 1.82 31.11
N VAL A 95 -15.79 3.05 30.62
CA VAL A 95 -15.72 4.26 31.47
C VAL A 95 -17.06 4.51 32.16
N CYS A 96 -18.20 4.41 31.45
CA CYS A 96 -19.52 4.55 32.07
C CYS A 96 -19.73 3.53 33.19
N ILE A 97 -19.41 2.25 32.94
CA ILE A 97 -19.52 1.18 33.95
C ILE A 97 -18.66 1.51 35.18
N ALA A 98 -17.43 2.01 34.98
CA ALA A 98 -16.56 2.34 36.10
C ALA A 98 -17.12 3.50 36.95
N LEU A 99 -17.70 4.51 36.31
CA LEU A 99 -18.29 5.68 37.00
C LEU A 99 -19.57 5.34 37.75
N GLU A 100 -20.41 4.45 37.23
CA GLU A 100 -21.65 4.00 37.90
C GLU A 100 -21.37 3.13 39.14
N ASN A 101 -20.20 2.50 39.20
CA ASN A 101 -19.76 1.68 40.33
C ASN A 101 -18.91 2.45 41.36
N THR A 102 -18.81 3.79 41.22
CA THR A 102 -18.11 4.68 42.17
C THR A 102 -19.12 5.41 43.05
#